data_AF-A0A6L8SWW9-F1
#
_entry.id   AF-A0A6L8SWW9-F1
#
_cell.length_a   1.000
_cell.length_b   1.000
_cell.length_c   1.000
_cell.angle_alpha   90.00
_cell.angle_beta   90.00
_cell.angle_gamma   90.00
#
_symmetry.space_group_name_H-M   'P 1'
#
loop_
_entity.id
_entity.type
_entity.pdbx_description
1 polymer ?
#
loop_
_entity_poly.entity_id
_entity_poly.type
_entity_poly.pdbx_seq_one_letter_code
_entity_poly.pdbx_strand_id
1 'polypeptide(L)'
;MKPQLHVRYAVQNGDITITDKDGKILPWVPSKEWKRQINNALEDTITFSDESFFWEGEWTGGAVTDGDYRNGFYQYMNENKDNVFKVTSVGGPYTLIPHFEILGK
;
A
#
# COMPACT_ATOMS: atom_id res chain seq x y z
N MET A 1 -19.81 -1.73 9.89
CA MET A 1 -18.44 -2.09 10.31
C MET A 1 -17.49 -1.35 9.38
N LYS A 2 -16.42 -0.73 9.87
CA LYS A 2 -15.44 -0.06 8.98
C LYS A 2 -14.50 -1.13 8.39
N PRO A 3 -14.23 -1.13 7.09
CA PRO A 3 -13.28 -2.06 6.47
C PRO A 3 -11.86 -1.78 6.98
N GLN A 4 -11.11 -2.84 7.22
CA GLN A 4 -9.78 -2.78 7.82
C GLN A 4 -8.88 -3.83 7.16
N LEU A 5 -7.67 -3.44 6.78
CA LEU A 5 -6.62 -4.32 6.27
C LEU A 5 -5.45 -4.36 7.25
N HIS A 6 -4.96 -5.56 7.52
CA HIS A 6 -3.78 -5.79 8.36
C HIS A 6 -2.62 -6.22 7.47
N VAL A 7 -1.57 -5.40 7.40
CA VAL A 7 -0.37 -5.71 6.60
C VAL A 7 0.74 -6.15 7.54
N ARG A 8 1.14 -7.42 7.45
CA ARG A 8 2.27 -7.96 8.22
C ARG A 8 3.58 -7.36 7.72
N TYR A 9 4.50 -7.12 8.65
CA TYR A 9 5.85 -6.68 8.34
C TYR A 9 6.89 -7.52 9.08
N ALA A 10 8.15 -7.42 8.64
CA ALA A 10 9.32 -7.94 9.33
C ALA A 10 10.34 -6.82 9.58
N VAL A 11 11.21 -7.00 10.57
CA VAL A 11 12.35 -6.11 10.80
C VAL A 11 13.62 -6.82 10.31
N GLN A 12 14.33 -6.19 9.37
CA GLN A 12 15.58 -6.71 8.81
C GLN A 12 16.64 -5.62 8.86
N ASN A 13 17.79 -5.90 9.49
CA ASN A 13 18.88 -4.91 9.68
C ASN A 13 18.45 -3.59 10.35
N GLY A 14 17.34 -3.59 11.11
CA GLY A 14 16.77 -2.41 11.74
C GLY A 14 15.64 -1.74 10.93
N ASP A 15 15.45 -2.13 9.67
CA ASP A 15 14.44 -1.56 8.77
C ASP A 15 13.16 -2.40 8.75
N ILE A 16 12.02 -1.72 8.64
CA ILE A 16 10.73 -2.37 8.43
C ILE A 16 10.63 -2.78 6.97
N THR A 17 10.26 -4.03 6.72
CA THR A 17 10.11 -4.61 5.39
C THR A 17 8.77 -5.32 5.25
N ILE A 18 8.20 -5.27 4.05
CA ILE A 18 6.96 -5.96 3.68
C ILE A 18 7.29 -6.89 2.52
N THR A 19 6.85 -8.14 2.62
CA THR A 19 7.03 -9.12 1.56
C THR A 19 5.78 -9.17 0.70
N ASP A 20 5.91 -8.97 -0.60
CA ASP A 20 4.79 -9.11 -1.54
C ASP A 20 4.45 -10.58 -1.80
N LYS A 21 3.41 -10.83 -2.62
CA LYS A 21 2.95 -12.18 -2.94
C LYS A 21 4.01 -13.04 -3.65
N ASP A 22 4.95 -12.41 -4.35
CA ASP A 22 5.99 -13.06 -5.14
C ASP A 22 7.30 -13.22 -4.34
N GLY A 23 7.31 -12.79 -3.07
CA GLY A 23 8.46 -12.88 -2.19
C GLY A 23 9.42 -11.70 -2.29
N LYS A 24 9.11 -10.65 -3.08
CA LYS A 24 9.93 -9.43 -3.12
C LYS A 24 9.87 -8.76 -1.75
N ILE A 25 11.03 -8.46 -1.19
CA ILE A 25 11.16 -7.72 0.07
C ILE A 25 11.21 -6.24 -0.27
N LEU A 26 10.21 -5.49 0.19
CA LEU A 26 10.09 -4.05 0.00
C LEU A 26 10.33 -3.33 1.34
N PRO A 27 11.41 -2.55 1.46
CA PRO A 27 11.57 -1.60 2.55
C PRO A 27 10.38 -0.65 2.64
N TRP A 28 9.78 -0.55 3.82
CA TRP A 28 8.76 0.43 4.10
C TRP A 28 9.41 1.75 4.50
N VAL A 29 8.92 2.84 3.92
CA VAL A 29 9.29 4.20 4.33
C VAL A 29 8.05 5.03 4.63
N PRO A 30 8.14 6.04 5.52
CA PRO A 30 7.03 6.96 5.78
C PRO A 30 6.58 7.69 4.51
N SER A 31 5.28 7.98 4.38
CA SER A 31 4.70 8.59 3.17
C SER A 31 5.35 9.91 2.75
N LYS A 32 5.80 10.72 3.71
CA LYS A 32 6.52 11.98 3.45
C LYS A 32 7.93 11.76 2.91
N GLU A 33 8.57 10.66 3.28
CA GLU A 33 9.90 10.29 2.80
C GLU A 33 9.79 9.64 1.42
N TRP A 34 8.83 8.72 1.24
CA TRP A 34 8.53 8.10 -0.05
C TRP A 34 8.28 9.13 -1.14
N LYS A 35 7.44 10.16 -0.86
CA LYS A 35 7.18 11.27 -1.79
C LYS A 35 8.40 12.13 -2.15
N ARG A 36 9.48 12.08 -1.37
CA ARG A 36 10.74 12.82 -1.62
C ARG A 36 11.76 12.01 -2.39
N GLN A 37 11.54 10.71 -2.57
CA GLN A 37 12.45 9.88 -3.35
C GLN A 37 12.54 10.42 -4.79
N ILE A 38 13.75 10.46 -5.30
CA ILE A 38 14.08 10.84 -6.68
C ILE A 38 14.52 9.58 -7.43
N ASN A 39 14.23 9.50 -8.74
CA ASN A 39 14.58 8.38 -9.64
C ASN A 39 13.79 7.07 -9.39
N ASN A 40 14.28 5.94 -9.94
CA ASN A 40 13.65 4.60 -9.93
C ASN A 40 13.47 3.96 -8.53
N ALA A 41 13.76 4.67 -7.44
CA ALA A 41 13.68 4.13 -6.07
C ALA A 41 12.24 3.80 -5.62
N LEU A 42 11.23 4.36 -6.30
CA LEU A 42 9.82 4.13 -6.01
C LEU A 42 9.39 2.67 -6.22
N GLU A 43 10.00 1.96 -7.18
CA GLU A 43 9.68 0.55 -7.46
C GLU A 43 10.25 -0.41 -6.40
N ASP A 44 11.22 0.06 -5.61
CA ASP A 44 11.97 -0.73 -4.64
C ASP A 44 11.59 -0.41 -3.20
N THR A 45 10.62 0.47 -2.95
CA THR A 45 10.13 0.79 -1.60
C THR A 45 8.61 0.86 -1.56
N ILE A 46 8.03 0.72 -0.37
CA ILE A 46 6.58 0.76 -0.17
C ILE A 46 6.17 1.79 0.88
N THR A 47 5.00 2.39 0.70
CA THR A 47 4.35 3.27 1.68
C THR A 47 2.85 3.05 1.66
N PHE A 48 2.17 3.48 2.73
CA PHE A 48 0.72 3.63 2.78
C PHE A 48 0.39 5.10 3.05
N SER A 49 -0.61 5.64 2.36
CA SER A 49 -1.09 7.00 2.55
C SER A 49 -2.60 7.10 2.36
N ASP A 50 -3.15 8.29 2.60
CA ASP A 50 -4.52 8.68 2.26
C ASP A 50 -4.79 8.68 0.75
N GLU A 51 -3.77 8.54 -0.09
CA GLU A 51 -3.92 8.33 -1.53
C GLU A 51 -4.00 6.85 -1.92
N SER A 52 -3.63 5.94 -1.03
CA SER A 52 -3.71 4.50 -1.25
C SER A 52 -5.16 4.00 -1.19
N PHE A 53 -5.39 2.82 -1.75
CA PHE A 53 -6.62 2.07 -1.59
C PHE A 53 -6.29 0.58 -1.50
N PHE A 54 -7.21 -0.21 -0.96
CA PHE A 54 -7.15 -1.67 -1.00
C PHE A 54 -8.44 -2.21 -1.60
N TRP A 55 -8.35 -3.39 -2.20
CA TRP A 55 -9.50 -4.07 -2.74
C TRP A 55 -9.41 -5.56 -2.46
N GLU A 56 -10.55 -6.24 -2.44
CA GLU A 56 -10.59 -7.68 -2.32
C GLU A 56 -10.34 -8.36 -3.67
N GLY A 57 -9.14 -8.91 -3.84
CA GLY A 57 -8.77 -9.66 -5.03
C GLY A 57 -7.27 -9.83 -5.19
N GLU A 58 -6.86 -10.39 -6.33
CA GLU A 58 -5.46 -10.54 -6.70
C GLU A 58 -5.07 -9.54 -7.80
N TRP A 59 -3.96 -8.83 -7.60
CA TRP A 59 -3.40 -7.95 -8.62
C TRP A 59 -2.37 -8.69 -9.47
N THR A 60 -2.58 -8.73 -10.79
CA THR A 60 -1.70 -9.37 -11.78
C THR A 60 -1.20 -8.40 -12.87
N GLY A 61 -1.53 -7.11 -12.77
CA GLY A 61 -1.27 -6.11 -13.81
C GLY A 61 0.08 -5.37 -13.73
N GLY A 62 0.95 -5.71 -12.77
CA GLY A 62 2.27 -5.09 -12.62
C GLY A 62 2.24 -3.64 -12.11
N ALA A 63 3.23 -2.83 -12.47
CA ALA A 63 3.30 -1.42 -12.06
C ALA A 63 2.18 -0.61 -12.73
N VAL A 64 1.58 0.32 -11.99
CA VAL A 64 0.48 1.16 -12.47
C VAL A 64 0.89 2.63 -12.51
N THR A 65 0.69 3.27 -13.67
CA THR A 65 0.78 4.72 -13.80
C THR A 65 -0.61 5.32 -13.71
N ASP A 66 -0.88 6.17 -12.71
CA ASP A 66 -2.21 6.72 -12.47
C ASP A 66 -2.78 7.47 -13.69
N GLY A 67 -1.91 8.16 -14.45
CA GLY A 67 -2.26 8.90 -15.65
C GLY A 67 -2.73 8.06 -16.84
N ASP A 68 -2.54 6.74 -16.81
CA ASP A 68 -3.08 5.83 -17.83
C ASP A 68 -4.61 5.68 -17.73
N TYR A 69 -5.19 6.16 -16.62
CA TYR A 69 -6.62 6.11 -16.34
C TYR A 69 -7.20 7.52 -16.35
N ARG A 70 -8.25 7.74 -17.16
CA ARG A 70 -8.87 9.06 -17.38
C ARG A 70 -9.18 9.83 -16.09
N ASN A 71 -9.57 9.13 -15.03
CA ASN A 71 -9.89 9.70 -13.72
C ASN A 71 -9.05 9.08 -12.58
N GLY A 72 -7.89 8.51 -12.90
CA GLY A 72 -7.03 7.81 -11.95
C GLY A 72 -7.41 6.35 -11.73
N PHE A 73 -6.43 5.57 -11.29
CA PHE A 73 -6.52 4.12 -11.15
C PHE A 73 -7.52 3.70 -10.06
N TYR A 74 -7.58 4.46 -8.97
CA TYR A 74 -8.57 4.22 -7.91
C TYR A 74 -10.00 4.26 -8.45
N GLN A 75 -10.36 5.28 -9.24
CA GLN A 75 -11.71 5.41 -9.79
C GLN A 75 -12.02 4.27 -10.75
N TYR A 76 -11.06 3.90 -11.61
CA TYR A 76 -11.21 2.73 -12.48
C TYR A 76 -11.50 1.46 -11.67
N MET A 77 -10.72 1.18 -10.62
CA MET A 77 -10.94 0.00 -9.78
C MET A 77 -12.31 0.06 -9.10
N ASN A 78 -12.69 1.21 -8.53
CA ASN A 78 -13.95 1.40 -7.84
C ASN A 78 -15.19 1.28 -8.75
N GLU A 79 -15.05 1.55 -10.05
CA GLU A 79 -16.12 1.38 -11.04
C GLU A 79 -16.23 -0.07 -11.55
N ASN A 80 -15.14 -0.83 -11.51
CA ASN A 80 -15.04 -2.13 -12.18
C ASN A 80 -14.90 -3.33 -11.24
N LYS A 81 -14.67 -3.11 -9.94
CA LYS A 81 -14.45 -4.15 -8.93
C LYS A 81 -15.32 -3.89 -7.70
N ASP A 82 -15.76 -4.97 -7.08
CA ASP A 82 -16.39 -4.92 -5.76
C ASP A 82 -15.34 -4.73 -4.66
N ASN A 83 -15.81 -4.29 -3.48
CA ASN A 83 -15.00 -4.22 -2.26
C ASN A 83 -13.70 -3.42 -2.40
N VAL A 84 -13.79 -2.27 -3.09
CA VAL A 84 -12.70 -1.29 -3.21
C VAL A 84 -12.87 -0.23 -2.12
N PHE A 85 -11.82 0.02 -1.34
CA PHE A 85 -11.86 0.93 -0.19
C PHE A 85 -10.69 1.90 -0.22
N LYS A 86 -10.99 3.21 -0.23
CA LYS A 86 -9.97 4.25 -0.14
C LYS A 86 -9.43 4.30 1.30
N VAL A 87 -8.12 4.35 1.46
CA VAL A 87 -7.49 4.49 2.77
C VAL A 87 -7.85 5.83 3.39
N THR A 88 -8.27 5.82 4.65
CA THR A 88 -8.59 7.01 5.44
C THR A 88 -7.64 7.24 6.60
N SER A 89 -7.03 6.18 7.12
CA SER A 89 -5.95 6.29 8.09
C SER A 89 -5.08 5.04 8.09
N VAL A 90 -3.84 5.22 8.53
CA VAL A 90 -2.87 4.14 8.76
C VAL A 90 -2.51 4.16 10.25
N GLY A 91 -2.93 3.14 10.99
CA GLY A 91 -2.40 2.80 12.30
C GLY A 91 -0.98 2.29 12.12
N GLY A 92 -0.03 2.99 12.74
CA GLY A 92 1.40 2.69 12.65
C GLY A 92 1.76 1.28 13.15
N PRO A 93 3.04 0.90 13.05
CA PRO A 93 3.48 -0.44 13.40
C PRO A 93 3.27 -0.71 14.91
N TYR A 94 2.59 -1.80 15.22
CA TYR A 94 2.44 -2.29 16.59
C TYR A 94 3.59 -3.23 16.98
N THR A 95 4.14 -3.06 18.18
CA THR A 95 5.28 -3.87 18.65
C THR A 95 4.89 -5.26 19.14
N LEU A 96 3.65 -5.47 19.58
CA LEU A 96 3.18 -6.77 20.08
C LEU A 96 2.89 -7.76 18.93
N ILE A 97 2.31 -7.26 17.84
CA ILE A 97 2.04 -8.01 16.63
C ILE A 97 2.53 -7.12 15.47
N PRO A 98 3.58 -7.51 14.73
CA PRO A 98 4.18 -6.65 13.71
C PRO A 98 3.27 -6.53 12.48
N HIS A 99 2.36 -5.56 12.53
CA HIS A 99 1.48 -5.20 11.43
C HIS A 99 1.19 -3.70 11.39
N PHE A 100 0.78 -3.24 10.21
CA PHE A 100 0.07 -1.98 10.02
C PHE A 100 -1.43 -2.23 10.02
N GLU A 101 -2.18 -1.29 10.57
CA GLU A 101 -3.64 -1.26 10.46
C GLU A 101 -4.03 -0.20 9.43
N ILE A 102 -4.78 -0.57 8.40
CA ILE A 102 -5.20 0.35 7.34
C ILE A 102 -6.73 0.41 7.33
N LEU A 103 -7.29 1.58 7.55
CA LEU A 103 -8.74 1.79 7.62
C LEU A 103 -9.28 2.35 6.30
N GLY A 104 -10.37 1.77 5.80
CA GLY A 104 -11.04 2.19 4.57
C GLY A 104 -12.37 2.93 4.81
N LYS A 105 -12.84 3.67 3.79
CA LYS A 105 -14.20 4.23 3.72
C LYS A 105 -15.00 3.55 2.62
#